data_AF-A0A179F1K2-F1
#
_entry.id   AF-A0A179F1K2-F1
#
_cell.length_a   1.000
_cell.length_b   1.000
_cell.length_c   1.000
_cell.angle_alpha   90.00
_cell.angle_beta   90.00
_cell.angle_gamma   90.00
#
_symmetry.space_group_name_H-M   'P 1'
#
loop_
_entity.id
_entity.type
_entity.pdbx_description
1 polymer ?
#
loop_
_entity_poly.entity_id
_entity_poly.type
_entity_poly.pdbx_seq_one_letter_code
_entity_poly.pdbx_strand_id
1 'polypeptide(L)'
;MIGTLVSDNATNNDTCADHFFRAIEPALTQGDRVERRMRCYGHILNLVGRAFLNGEDGETVEQESQRLLDADLIEDDLRHWRHRGPVGRLRNIIKFIRASPQRSERFQTLASEADDQDAWLIHQELSRELQLILSNEAR
;
A
#
# COMPACT_ATOMS: atom_id res chain seq x y z
N MET A 1 2.29 34.35 -15.04
CA MET A 1 1.43 33.62 -14.08
C MET A 1 2.31 32.62 -13.37
N ILE A 2 2.38 32.69 -12.03
CA ILE A 2 3.16 31.73 -11.23
C ILE A 2 2.31 30.46 -11.05
N GLY A 3 2.95 29.30 -11.25
CA GLY A 3 2.31 27.99 -11.17
C GLY A 3 2.13 27.48 -9.74
N THR A 4 2.19 26.17 -9.57
CA THR A 4 2.02 25.48 -8.28
C THR A 4 3.36 25.12 -7.61
N LEU A 5 3.40 25.11 -6.28
CA LEU A 5 4.51 24.57 -5.50
C LEU A 5 4.23 23.10 -5.15
N VAL A 6 5.17 22.19 -5.43
CA VAL A 6 5.05 20.78 -5.02
C VAL A 6 5.93 20.53 -3.79
N SER A 7 5.35 19.96 -2.73
CA SER A 7 6.08 19.58 -1.50
C SER A 7 5.50 18.31 -0.87
N ASP A 8 6.23 17.65 0.02
CA ASP A 8 5.71 16.50 0.78
C ASP A 8 4.56 16.90 1.73
N ASN A 9 3.89 15.94 2.38
CA ASN A 9 2.70 16.22 3.20
C ASN A 9 3.00 16.74 4.62
N ALA A 10 4.19 17.30 4.86
CA ALA A 10 4.48 17.92 6.15
C ALA A 10 3.67 19.22 6.33
N THR A 11 3.11 19.44 7.53
CA THR A 11 2.27 20.61 7.84
C THR A 11 3.06 21.92 7.85
N ASN A 12 4.36 21.88 8.13
CA ASN A 12 5.24 23.05 8.04
C ASN A 12 5.39 23.59 6.60
N ASN A 13 5.12 22.76 5.58
CA ASN A 13 5.11 23.21 4.20
C ASN A 13 3.95 24.15 3.88
N ASP A 14 2.87 24.13 4.67
CA ASP A 14 1.78 25.09 4.52
C ASP A 14 2.26 26.50 4.85
N THR A 15 2.99 26.64 5.96
CA THR A 15 3.63 27.92 6.36
C THR A 15 4.67 28.37 5.34
N CYS A 16 5.47 27.45 4.81
CA CYS A 16 6.48 27.75 3.79
C CYS A 16 5.83 28.25 2.49
N ALA A 17 4.82 27.53 1.98
CA ALA A 17 4.09 27.90 0.77
C ALA A 17 3.39 29.25 0.94
N ASP A 18 2.78 29.49 2.11
CA ASP A 18 2.14 30.76 2.43
C ASP A 18 3.11 31.93 2.31
N HIS A 19 4.26 31.82 2.98
CA HIS A 19 5.26 32.87 3.00
C HIS A 19 5.89 33.09 1.62
N PHE A 20 6.12 32.02 0.86
CA PHE A 20 6.62 32.07 -0.50
C PHE A 20 5.68 32.83 -1.43
N PHE A 21 4.40 32.45 -1.48
CA PHE A 21 3.44 33.10 -2.35
C PHE A 21 3.14 34.55 -1.94
N ARG A 22 3.12 34.87 -0.65
CA ARG A 22 2.99 36.26 -0.17
C ARG A 22 4.11 37.17 -0.66
N ALA A 23 5.33 36.65 -0.75
CA ALA A 23 6.50 37.43 -1.15
C ALA A 23 6.51 37.73 -2.66
N ILE A 24 6.02 36.80 -3.47
CA ILE A 24 6.11 36.88 -4.94
C ILE A 24 4.83 37.40 -5.60
N GLU A 25 3.66 37.17 -5.02
CA GLU A 25 2.36 37.61 -5.55
C GLU A 25 1.41 38.02 -4.41
N PRO A 26 1.58 39.25 -3.85
CA PRO A 26 0.82 39.72 -2.69
C PRO A 26 -0.69 39.83 -2.91
N ALA A 27 -1.13 39.84 -4.18
CA ALA A 27 -2.54 39.88 -4.56
C ALA A 27 -3.26 38.54 -4.33
N LEU A 28 -2.54 37.43 -4.17
CA LEU A 28 -3.15 36.12 -3.91
C LEU A 28 -3.80 36.09 -2.54
N THR A 29 -5.07 35.66 -2.52
CA THR A 29 -5.78 35.41 -1.27
C THR A 29 -5.15 34.25 -0.49
N GLN A 30 -5.56 34.05 0.75
CA GLN A 30 -5.11 32.87 1.50
C GLN A 30 -5.53 31.56 0.81
N GLY A 31 -6.77 31.51 0.30
CA GLY A 31 -7.29 30.33 -0.41
C GLY A 31 -6.48 30.03 -1.66
N ASP A 32 -6.17 31.06 -2.45
CA ASP A 32 -5.32 30.96 -3.65
C ASP A 32 -3.96 30.31 -3.38
N ARG A 33 -3.34 30.64 -2.24
CA ARG A 33 -2.02 30.13 -1.84
C ARG A 33 -2.08 28.68 -1.41
N VAL A 34 -3.14 28.30 -0.71
CA VAL A 34 -3.39 26.91 -0.30
C VAL A 34 -3.65 26.02 -1.52
N GLU A 35 -4.48 26.46 -2.46
CA GLU A 35 -4.81 25.69 -3.66
C GLU A 35 -3.63 25.53 -4.63
N ARG A 36 -2.68 26.47 -4.61
CA ARG A 36 -1.45 26.40 -5.42
C ARG A 36 -0.38 25.50 -4.80
N ARG A 37 -0.59 24.95 -3.60
CA ARG A 37 0.29 23.93 -3.03
C ARG A 37 -0.21 22.53 -3.41
N MET A 38 0.57 21.86 -4.25
CA MET A 38 0.38 20.47 -4.60
C MET A 38 1.18 19.57 -3.67
N ARG A 39 0.60 18.44 -3.25
CA ARG A 39 1.33 17.42 -2.50
C ARG A 39 2.13 16.54 -3.46
N CYS A 40 3.32 16.14 -3.05
CA CYS A 40 4.17 15.24 -3.81
C CYS A 40 3.48 13.89 -3.97
N TYR A 41 3.23 13.49 -5.23
CA TYR A 41 2.58 12.22 -5.55
C TYR A 41 3.33 11.01 -4.97
N GLY A 42 4.67 11.03 -5.04
CA GLY A 42 5.50 9.97 -4.45
C GLY A 42 5.32 9.85 -2.94
N HIS A 43 5.13 10.96 -2.23
CA HIS A 43 4.84 10.92 -0.80
C HIS A 43 3.45 10.34 -0.51
N ILE A 44 2.43 10.70 -1.30
CA ILE A 44 1.10 10.10 -1.17
C ILE A 44 1.14 8.59 -1.42
N LEU A 45 1.86 8.14 -2.45
CA LEU A 45 2.06 6.71 -2.70
C LEU A 45 2.76 6.01 -1.53
N ASN A 46 3.77 6.64 -0.94
CA ASN A 46 4.45 6.10 0.25
C ASN A 46 3.49 5.96 1.44
N LEU A 47 2.64 6.96 1.70
CA LEU A 47 1.63 6.89 2.77
C LEU A 47 0.64 5.75 2.53
N VAL A 48 0.14 5.62 1.31
CA VAL A 48 -0.77 4.51 0.92
C VAL A 48 -0.06 3.17 1.10
N GLY A 49 1.15 3.02 0.57
CA GLY A 49 1.95 1.79 0.69
C GLY A 49 2.16 1.37 2.15
N ARG A 50 2.55 2.30 3.02
CA ARG A 50 2.72 2.04 4.45
C ARG A 50 1.42 1.61 5.12
N ALA A 51 0.29 2.25 4.80
CA ALA A 51 -1.01 1.83 5.33
C ALA A 51 -1.41 0.41 4.87
N PHE A 52 -1.12 0.04 3.62
CA PHE A 52 -1.38 -1.30 3.09
C PHE A 52 -0.47 -2.39 3.68
N LEU A 53 0.79 -2.05 3.98
CA LEU A 53 1.76 -2.99 4.53
C LEU A 53 1.59 -3.16 6.04
N ASN A 54 1.44 -2.05 6.77
CA ASN A 54 1.51 -2.05 8.22
C ASN A 54 0.12 -2.00 8.89
N GLY A 55 -0.88 -1.44 8.21
CA GLY A 55 -2.21 -1.21 8.76
C GLY A 55 -2.32 0.14 9.48
N GLU A 56 -3.27 0.23 10.42
CA GLU A 56 -3.66 1.48 11.10
C GLU A 56 -2.55 2.03 12.00
N ASP A 57 -1.81 1.16 12.69
CA ASP A 57 -0.74 1.54 13.62
C ASP A 57 0.65 1.28 13.00
N GLY A 58 0.92 1.95 11.87
CA GLY A 58 2.11 1.70 11.06
C GLY A 58 3.43 2.04 11.75
N GLU A 59 3.41 3.03 12.64
CA GLU A 59 4.59 3.49 13.37
C GLU A 59 5.04 2.44 14.42
N THR A 60 4.11 1.91 15.21
CA THR A 60 4.42 0.82 16.16
C THR A 60 4.93 -0.43 15.44
N VAL A 61 4.38 -0.74 14.27
CA VAL A 61 4.83 -1.88 13.47
C VAL A 61 6.28 -1.71 13.01
N GLU A 62 6.62 -0.53 12.50
CA GLU A 62 7.98 -0.20 12.04
C GLU A 62 8.99 -0.18 13.21
N GLN A 63 8.61 0.37 14.36
CA GLN A 63 9.46 0.39 15.55
C GLN A 63 9.79 -1.03 16.05
N GLU A 64 8.78 -1.91 16.14
CA GLU A 64 9.03 -3.30 16.56
C GLU A 64 9.82 -4.08 15.50
N SER A 65 9.55 -3.83 14.21
CA SER A 65 10.34 -4.42 13.11
C SER A 65 11.81 -4.02 13.22
N GLN A 66 12.10 -2.73 13.41
CA GLN A 66 13.46 -2.24 13.62
C GLN A 66 14.11 -2.90 14.84
N ARG A 67 13.39 -3.00 15.96
CA ARG A 67 13.89 -3.65 17.19
C ARG A 67 14.27 -5.12 16.98
N LEU A 68 13.47 -5.85 16.20
CA LEU A 68 13.72 -7.26 15.88
C LEU A 68 14.91 -7.42 14.93
N LEU A 69 15.01 -6.56 13.91
CA LEU A 69 16.13 -6.57 12.96
C LEU A 69 17.46 -6.19 13.64
N ASP A 70 17.45 -5.19 14.53
CA ASP A 70 18.64 -4.79 15.30
C ASP A 70 19.13 -5.92 16.23
N ALA A 71 18.23 -6.82 16.64
CA ALA A 71 18.54 -8.01 17.43
C ALA A 71 18.87 -9.25 16.56
N ASP A 72 18.94 -9.10 15.23
CA ASP A 72 19.15 -10.17 14.25
C ASP A 72 18.05 -11.27 14.29
N LEU A 73 16.85 -10.92 14.74
CA LEU A 73 15.69 -11.81 14.87
C LEU A 73 14.80 -11.78 13.62
N ILE A 74 15.38 -12.13 12.47
CA ILE A 74 14.73 -12.04 11.15
C ILE A 74 13.43 -12.86 11.08
N GLU A 75 13.40 -14.06 11.68
CA GLU A 75 12.20 -14.90 11.63
C GLU A 75 11.03 -14.30 12.43
N ASP A 76 11.34 -13.64 13.55
CA ASP A 76 10.34 -12.97 14.38
C ASP A 76 9.83 -11.70 13.71
N ASP A 77 10.69 -10.94 13.04
CA ASP A 77 10.27 -9.81 12.21
C ASP A 77 9.30 -10.27 11.10
N LEU A 78 9.64 -11.35 10.39
CA LEU A 78 8.75 -11.93 9.39
C LEU A 78 7.43 -12.44 9.99
N ARG A 79 7.44 -12.99 11.21
CA ARG A 79 6.22 -13.39 11.92
C ARG A 79 5.37 -12.16 12.23
N HIS A 80 5.96 -11.13 12.82
CA HIS A 80 5.30 -9.87 13.14
C HIS A 80 4.67 -9.25 11.90
N TRP A 81 5.42 -9.06 10.82
CA TRP A 81 4.91 -8.49 9.57
C TRP A 81 3.73 -9.29 8.97
N ARG A 82 3.78 -10.63 9.02
CA ARG A 82 2.69 -11.49 8.52
C ARG A 82 1.35 -11.27 9.22
N HIS A 83 1.35 -10.72 10.44
CA HIS A 83 0.13 -10.41 11.17
C HIS A 83 -0.37 -8.97 10.96
N ARG A 84 0.33 -8.16 10.14
CA ARG A 84 0.02 -6.75 9.92
C ARG A 84 -0.50 -6.46 8.52
N GLY A 85 -1.21 -5.34 8.42
CA GLY A 85 -1.76 -4.79 7.17
C GLY A 85 -2.72 -5.69 6.39
N PRO A 86 -3.35 -5.14 5.35
CA PRO A 86 -4.02 -5.93 4.31
C PRO A 86 -3.11 -6.98 3.63
N VAL A 87 -1.86 -6.64 3.32
CA VAL A 87 -0.95 -7.52 2.55
C VAL A 87 -0.57 -8.77 3.34
N GLY A 88 -0.18 -8.63 4.62
CA GLY A 88 0.15 -9.78 5.47
C GLY A 88 -1.04 -10.72 5.67
N ARG A 89 -2.25 -10.17 5.85
CA ARG A 89 -3.50 -10.94 5.93
C ARG A 89 -3.79 -11.70 4.63
N LEU A 90 -3.70 -11.04 3.48
CA LEU A 90 -3.89 -11.68 2.18
C LEU A 90 -2.93 -12.85 1.98
N ARG A 91 -1.65 -12.66 2.31
CA ARG A 91 -0.64 -13.73 2.26
C ARG A 91 -1.05 -14.93 3.12
N ASN A 92 -1.56 -14.71 4.33
CA ASN A 92 -2.00 -15.80 5.21
C ASN A 92 -3.22 -16.54 4.65
N ILE A 93 -4.17 -15.82 4.05
CA ILE A 93 -5.33 -16.40 3.37
C ILE A 93 -4.87 -17.29 2.20
N ILE A 94 -4.00 -16.76 1.33
CA ILE A 94 -3.44 -17.52 0.21
C ILE A 94 -2.73 -18.78 0.71
N LYS A 95 -1.90 -18.65 1.76
CA LYS A 95 -1.23 -19.81 2.36
C LYS A 95 -2.23 -20.84 2.90
N PHE A 96 -3.32 -20.40 3.54
CA PHE A 96 -4.36 -21.27 4.06
C PHE A 96 -5.10 -22.04 2.95
N ILE A 97 -5.49 -21.35 1.88
CA ILE A 97 -6.18 -21.93 0.72
C ILE A 97 -5.29 -22.97 0.04
N ARG A 98 -4.02 -22.65 -0.16
CA ARG A 98 -3.07 -23.53 -0.88
C ARG A 98 -2.52 -24.68 -0.03
N ALA A 99 -2.83 -24.73 1.26
CA ALA A 99 -2.33 -25.77 2.16
C ALA A 99 -2.93 -27.16 1.88
N SER A 100 -4.04 -27.27 1.14
CA SER A 100 -4.56 -28.58 0.69
C SER A 100 -5.34 -28.48 -0.64
N PRO A 101 -5.41 -29.57 -1.41
CA PRO A 101 -6.21 -29.62 -2.64
C PRO A 101 -7.68 -29.28 -2.41
N GLN A 102 -8.27 -29.82 -1.33
CA GLN A 102 -9.69 -29.63 -1.02
C GLN A 102 -10.04 -28.15 -0.77
N ARG A 103 -9.15 -27.40 -0.13
CA ARG A 103 -9.34 -25.96 0.10
C ARG A 103 -9.21 -25.16 -1.19
N SER A 104 -8.29 -25.57 -2.06
CA SER A 104 -8.08 -24.93 -3.37
C SER A 104 -9.28 -25.18 -4.29
N GLU A 105 -9.77 -26.41 -4.38
CA GLU A 105 -10.98 -26.78 -5.13
C GLU A 105 -12.23 -26.04 -4.62
N ARG A 106 -12.40 -25.98 -3.30
CA ARG A 106 -13.49 -25.23 -2.69
C ARG A 106 -13.41 -23.74 -3.01
N PHE A 107 -12.22 -23.15 -2.97
CA PHE A 107 -12.03 -21.74 -3.34
C PHE A 107 -12.37 -21.51 -4.82
N GLN A 108 -11.93 -22.39 -5.73
CA GLN A 108 -12.25 -22.29 -7.16
C GLN A 108 -13.76 -22.35 -7.42
N THR A 109 -14.47 -23.24 -6.73
CA THR A 109 -15.93 -23.36 -6.84
C THR A 109 -16.61 -22.04 -6.42
N LEU A 110 -16.25 -21.52 -5.24
CA LEU A 110 -16.80 -20.26 -4.73
C LEU A 110 -16.42 -19.05 -5.60
N ALA A 111 -15.21 -19.04 -6.16
CA ALA A 111 -14.76 -17.97 -7.05
C ALA A 111 -15.54 -17.99 -8.37
N SER A 112 -15.79 -19.17 -8.94
CA SER A 112 -16.61 -19.33 -10.14
C SER A 112 -18.05 -18.85 -9.92
N GLU A 113 -18.65 -19.19 -8.77
CA GLU A 113 -20.01 -18.72 -8.41
C GLU A 113 -20.09 -17.19 -8.25
N ALA A 114 -18.98 -16.56 -7.85
CA ALA A 114 -18.90 -15.11 -7.68
C ALA A 114 -18.61 -14.35 -8.98
N ASP A 115 -17.91 -14.98 -9.93
CA ASP A 115 -17.52 -14.38 -11.22
C ASP A 115 -18.72 -14.21 -12.18
N ASP A 116 -19.78 -15.01 -12.00
CA ASP A 116 -21.01 -14.94 -12.79
C ASP A 116 -21.90 -13.70 -12.48
N GLN A 117 -21.49 -12.82 -11.57
CA GLN A 117 -22.23 -11.61 -11.18
C GLN A 117 -21.47 -10.32 -11.55
N ASP A 118 -21.42 -9.97 -12.85
CA ASP A 118 -21.18 -8.61 -13.38
C ASP A 118 -20.14 -7.74 -12.63
N ALA A 119 -18.95 -8.28 -12.35
CA ALA A 119 -17.97 -7.59 -11.51
C ALA A 119 -16.58 -7.46 -12.17
N TRP A 120 -16.48 -6.53 -13.12
CA TRP A 120 -15.24 -5.87 -13.56
C TRP A 120 -14.13 -6.76 -14.13
N LEU A 121 -13.76 -6.49 -15.39
CA LEU A 121 -12.55 -6.98 -16.07
C LEU A 121 -11.26 -6.62 -15.31
N ILE A 122 -10.95 -7.37 -14.25
CA ILE A 122 -9.60 -7.52 -13.66
C ILE A 122 -8.98 -8.83 -14.20
N HIS A 123 -9.40 -9.24 -15.39
CA HIS A 123 -8.80 -10.33 -16.15
C HIS A 123 -8.30 -9.79 -17.48
N GLN A 124 -7.27 -8.94 -17.39
CA GLN A 124 -6.22 -9.05 -18.38
C GLN A 124 -5.43 -10.30 -18.00
N GLU A 125 -5.38 -11.31 -18.89
CA GLU A 125 -4.56 -12.50 -18.69
C GLU A 125 -3.17 -12.05 -18.22
N LEU A 126 -2.83 -12.42 -16.98
CA LEU A 126 -1.48 -12.21 -16.45
C LEU A 126 -0.52 -12.91 -17.41
N SER A 127 0.49 -12.17 -17.89
CA SER A 127 1.54 -12.65 -18.77
C SER A 127 2.04 -14.03 -18.33
N ARG A 128 2.39 -14.92 -19.27
CA ARG A 128 2.88 -16.30 -18.96
C ARG A 128 3.95 -16.36 -17.85
N GLU A 129 4.72 -15.30 -17.64
CA GLU A 129 5.72 -15.20 -16.57
C GLU A 129 5.13 -15.18 -15.15
N LEU A 130 3.88 -14.72 -14.99
CA LEU A 130 3.14 -14.67 -13.71
C LEU A 130 2.20 -15.87 -13.52
N GLN A 131 2.13 -16.78 -14.51
CA GLN A 131 1.49 -18.08 -14.32
C GLN A 131 2.37 -18.93 -13.40
N LEU A 132 2.04 -18.90 -12.11
CA LEU A 132 2.69 -19.73 -11.11
C LEU A 132 2.48 -21.21 -11.47
N ILE A 133 3.55 -21.87 -11.89
CA ILE A 133 3.60 -23.31 -12.15
C ILE A 133 3.17 -24.02 -10.86
N LEU A 134 1.94 -24.54 -10.85
CA LEU A 134 1.42 -25.41 -9.79
C LEU A 134 1.97 -26.83 -10.01
N SER A 135 3.26 -27.04 -9.81
CA SER A 135 3.82 -28.40 -9.74
C SER A 135 3.65 -28.90 -8.30
N ASN A 136 2.46 -29.38 -7.96
CA ASN A 136 2.23 -30.20 -6.76
C ASN A 136 2.52 -31.69 -7.05
N GLU A 137 3.59 -31.99 -7.79
CA GLU A 137 4.11 -33.35 -7.86
C GLU A 137 4.89 -33.62 -6.57
N ALA A 138 4.19 -34.24 -5.62
CA ALA A 138 4.81 -34.87 -4.47
C ALA A 138 5.60 -36.10 -4.96
N ARG A 139 6.89 -36.15 -4.64
CA ARG A 139 7.70 -37.37 -4.69
C ARG A 139 8.12 -37.73 -3.27
#